data_AF-A0A6N7KWI9-F1
#
_entry.id   AF-A0A6N7KWI9-F1
#
_cell.length_a   1.000
_cell.length_b   1.000
_cell.length_c   1.000
_cell.angle_alpha   90.00
_cell.angle_beta   90.00
_cell.angle_gamma   90.00
#
_symmetry.space_group_name_H-M   'P 1'
#
loop_
_entity.id
_entity.type
_entity.pdbx_description
1 polymer ?
#
loop_
_entity_poly.entity_id
_entity_poly.type
_entity_poly.pdbx_seq_one_letter_code
_entity_poly.pdbx_strand_id
1 'polypeptide(L)'
;MLPGGKRKVRPDGVWQVPGIGVPVLMVEVDRSTMAVERVAAKFSRYRELCRTRVRDNDPARSGQEPADRMVHGWRCTWPRHSRAGYPPVALVVTDAGPVALAGRQQAVAELSVDCWLGRWCREVRDDNDDGWREYDDAVPIVATTLELLAEHGPLGPVWWRFGRSGRHSLIEALENPDNRAAYDLRQAAREDEEHKAHRELMDSLVCAGCGDVPEEESTWEYGRQGQVEWTRRPGGRCWSCHQEHTERLEREAEEQLEAARTANAALRPCWTCRGSIGGKEDSKLELREKARPDQLECPECVQARAAKDLGPLMLPAPTKRELVAALVSTPDDPWWEERVLHAKLFPPKARV
;
A
#
# COMPACT_ATOMS: atom_id res chain seq x y z
N MET A 1 -25.67 48.96 -20.48
CA MET A 1 -26.59 47.96 -21.09
C MET A 1 -25.79 46.71 -21.41
N LEU A 2 -26.19 45.53 -20.91
CA LEU A 2 -25.58 44.24 -21.29
C LEU A 2 -25.66 44.03 -22.81
N PRO A 3 -24.64 43.52 -23.50
CA PRO A 3 -24.71 43.25 -24.94
C PRO A 3 -25.56 42.00 -25.24
N GLY A 4 -26.38 42.03 -26.31
CA GLY A 4 -27.08 40.83 -26.86
C GLY A 4 -28.62 40.86 -26.88
N GLY A 5 -29.24 41.32 -27.98
CA GLY A 5 -30.58 40.90 -28.45
C GLY A 5 -31.82 41.02 -27.53
N LYS A 6 -33.00 40.65 -28.08
CA LYS A 6 -34.35 40.78 -27.48
C LYS A 6 -34.71 39.72 -26.41
N ARG A 7 -33.76 38.91 -25.92
CA ARG A 7 -33.97 37.82 -24.94
C ARG A 7 -33.07 37.95 -23.70
N LYS A 8 -33.02 39.12 -23.07
CA LYS A 8 -32.16 39.34 -21.90
C LYS A 8 -32.87 38.93 -20.62
N VAL A 9 -32.34 37.92 -19.93
CA VAL A 9 -32.53 37.82 -18.49
C VAL A 9 -31.94 39.08 -17.85
N ARG A 10 -32.67 39.69 -16.92
CA ARG A 10 -32.22 40.85 -16.16
C ARG A 10 -32.43 40.51 -14.70
N PRO A 11 -31.39 40.67 -13.86
CA PRO A 11 -31.58 40.45 -12.44
C PRO A 11 -32.43 41.55 -11.85
N ASP A 12 -33.18 41.20 -10.80
CA ASP A 12 -33.97 42.15 -10.02
C ASP A 12 -33.05 43.15 -9.29
N GLY A 13 -31.83 42.72 -8.95
CA GLY A 13 -30.78 43.58 -8.43
C GLY A 13 -29.37 43.10 -8.75
N VAL A 14 -28.39 43.97 -8.62
CA VAL A 14 -26.97 43.59 -8.63
C VAL A 14 -26.32 44.20 -7.40
N TRP A 15 -25.72 43.36 -6.56
CA TRP A 15 -24.95 43.78 -5.41
C TRP A 15 -23.46 43.69 -5.74
N GLN A 16 -22.70 44.71 -5.34
CA GLN A 16 -21.26 44.71 -5.51
C GLN A 16 -20.64 45.59 -4.42
N VAL A 17 -19.93 44.97 -3.48
CA VAL A 17 -19.21 45.68 -2.40
C VAL A 17 -17.85 45.01 -2.19
N PRO A 18 -16.87 45.26 -3.09
CA PRO A 18 -15.60 44.52 -3.09
C PRO A 18 -14.80 44.72 -1.80
N GLY A 19 -14.92 45.89 -1.15
CA GLY A 19 -14.21 46.21 0.10
C GLY A 19 -14.57 45.32 1.29
N ILE A 20 -15.69 44.58 1.22
CA ILE A 20 -16.12 43.60 2.22
C ILE A 20 -16.28 42.20 1.62
N GLY A 21 -15.65 41.95 0.45
CA GLY A 21 -15.62 40.64 -0.19
C GLY A 21 -16.88 40.24 -0.99
N VAL A 22 -17.89 41.11 -1.10
CA VAL A 22 -19.08 40.83 -1.93
C VAL A 22 -18.72 41.02 -3.41
N PRO A 23 -18.72 39.94 -4.23
CA PRO A 23 -18.42 40.05 -5.65
C PRO A 23 -19.59 40.70 -6.39
N VAL A 24 -19.54 40.73 -7.72
CA VAL A 24 -20.73 41.02 -8.52
C VAL A 24 -21.73 39.88 -8.30
N LEU A 25 -22.74 40.12 -7.46
CA LEU A 25 -23.79 39.17 -7.12
C LEU A 25 -25.08 39.62 -7.78
N MET A 26 -25.56 38.84 -8.74
CA MET A 26 -26.87 39.07 -9.34
C MET A 26 -27.95 38.58 -8.37
N VAL A 27 -29.04 39.31 -8.22
CA VAL A 27 -30.10 38.97 -7.25
C VAL A 27 -31.41 38.75 -8.00
N GLU A 28 -32.06 37.63 -7.70
CA GLU A 28 -33.39 37.26 -8.15
C GLU A 28 -34.28 37.10 -6.93
N VAL A 29 -35.37 37.85 -6.88
CA VAL A 29 -36.35 37.81 -5.79
C VAL A 29 -37.58 37.08 -6.27
N ASP A 30 -37.94 36.01 -5.57
CA ASP A 30 -39.06 35.15 -5.90
C ASP A 30 -40.11 35.16 -4.79
N ARG A 31 -41.20 35.87 -5.05
CA ARG A 31 -42.35 36.02 -4.13
C ARG A 31 -43.26 34.79 -4.07
N SER A 32 -42.76 33.63 -4.47
CA SER A 32 -43.50 32.36 -4.50
C SER A 32 -44.74 32.33 -5.40
N THR A 33 -44.94 33.33 -6.27
CA THR A 33 -46.07 33.42 -7.20
C THR A 33 -45.76 32.87 -8.60
N MET A 34 -44.48 32.69 -8.92
CA MET A 34 -44.03 32.14 -10.20
C MET A 34 -43.98 30.60 -10.14
N ALA A 35 -44.19 29.92 -11.26
CA ALA A 35 -43.91 28.48 -11.34
C ALA A 35 -42.41 28.20 -11.13
N VAL A 36 -42.06 27.13 -10.40
CA VAL A 36 -40.66 26.82 -10.03
C VAL A 36 -39.78 26.57 -11.25
N GLU A 37 -40.34 25.97 -12.30
CA GLU A 37 -39.70 25.70 -13.58
C GLU A 37 -39.31 27.00 -14.29
N ARG A 38 -40.15 28.03 -14.16
CA ARG A 38 -39.88 29.35 -14.76
C ARG A 38 -38.79 30.09 -14.00
N VAL A 39 -38.69 29.91 -12.69
CA VAL A 39 -37.58 30.41 -11.88
C VAL A 39 -36.29 29.68 -12.24
N ALA A 40 -36.31 28.34 -12.28
CA ALA A 40 -35.17 27.52 -12.67
C ALA A 40 -34.64 27.88 -14.08
N ALA A 41 -35.54 28.09 -15.05
CA ALA A 41 -35.18 28.50 -16.41
C ALA A 41 -34.47 29.86 -16.50
N LYS A 42 -34.56 30.72 -15.47
CA LYS A 42 -33.75 31.95 -15.40
C LYS A 42 -32.26 31.61 -15.32
N PHE A 43 -31.87 30.57 -14.58
CA PHE A 43 -30.46 30.20 -14.42
C PHE A 43 -29.84 29.66 -15.71
N SER A 44 -30.60 28.92 -16.52
CA SER A 44 -30.15 28.52 -17.86
C SER A 44 -29.88 29.75 -18.74
N ARG A 45 -30.75 30.77 -18.68
CA ARG A 45 -30.55 32.04 -19.40
C ARG A 45 -29.36 32.83 -18.86
N TYR A 46 -29.10 32.80 -17.56
CA TYR A 46 -27.89 33.38 -16.98
C TYR A 46 -26.62 32.70 -17.48
N ARG A 47 -26.63 31.36 -17.57
CA ARG A 47 -25.52 30.61 -18.14
C ARG A 47 -25.27 30.97 -19.61
N GLU A 48 -26.32 31.04 -20.42
CA GLU A 48 -26.24 31.49 -21.82
C GLU A 48 -25.70 32.93 -21.95
N LEU A 49 -26.19 33.84 -21.11
CA LEU A 49 -25.67 35.21 -21.03
C LEU A 49 -24.17 35.20 -20.69
N CYS A 50 -23.76 34.37 -19.73
CA CYS A 50 -22.36 34.29 -19.31
C CYS A 50 -21.45 33.66 -20.38
N ARG A 51 -21.95 32.70 -21.15
CA ARG A 51 -21.25 32.11 -22.31
C ARG A 51 -21.07 33.08 -23.46
N THR A 52 -21.96 34.05 -23.62
CA THR A 52 -21.96 34.98 -24.76
C THR A 52 -20.66 35.78 -24.81
N ARG A 53 -19.91 35.63 -25.91
CA ARG A 53 -18.70 36.39 -26.19
C ARG A 53 -19.01 37.57 -27.11
N VAL A 54 -18.32 38.68 -26.86
CA VAL A 54 -18.41 39.92 -27.64
C VAL A 54 -17.01 40.38 -28.00
N ARG A 55 -16.91 41.17 -29.06
CA ARG A 55 -15.65 41.82 -29.43
C ARG A 55 -15.31 42.88 -28.39
N ASP A 56 -14.11 42.79 -27.86
CA ASP A 56 -13.49 43.81 -27.03
C ASP A 56 -13.10 45.00 -27.93
N ASN A 57 -13.68 46.15 -27.62
CA ASN A 57 -13.50 47.40 -28.35
C ASN A 57 -12.47 48.32 -27.67
N ASP A 58 -11.73 47.84 -26.67
CA ASP A 58 -10.61 48.58 -26.08
C ASP A 58 -9.61 49.01 -27.17
N PRO A 59 -9.40 50.32 -27.37
CA PRO A 59 -8.44 50.84 -28.36
C PRO A 59 -7.01 50.31 -28.15
N ALA A 60 -6.62 50.00 -26.92
CA ALA A 60 -5.29 49.46 -26.60
C ALA A 60 -5.06 48.05 -27.19
N ARG A 61 -6.14 47.33 -27.49
CA ARG A 61 -6.10 45.97 -28.07
C ARG A 61 -6.41 45.96 -29.56
N SER A 62 -6.41 47.13 -30.21
CA SER A 62 -6.80 47.29 -31.63
C SER A 62 -5.91 46.51 -32.61
N GLY A 63 -4.63 46.30 -32.29
CA GLY A 63 -3.67 45.55 -33.11
C GLY A 63 -3.66 44.02 -32.90
N GLN A 64 -4.52 43.48 -32.03
CA GLN A 64 -4.68 42.03 -31.83
C GLN A 64 -5.63 41.44 -32.87
N GLU A 65 -5.44 40.16 -33.19
CA GLU A 65 -6.33 39.41 -34.07
C GLU A 65 -7.78 39.44 -33.54
N PRO A 66 -8.81 39.49 -34.43
CA PRO A 66 -10.21 39.56 -34.00
C PRO A 66 -10.65 38.43 -33.07
N ALA A 67 -10.07 37.23 -33.20
CA ALA A 67 -10.38 36.08 -32.35
C ALA A 67 -9.90 36.28 -30.90
N ASP A 68 -8.71 36.86 -30.71
CA ASP A 68 -8.10 37.15 -29.39
C ASP A 68 -8.80 38.30 -28.65
N ARG A 69 -9.61 39.06 -29.39
CA ARG A 69 -10.44 40.15 -28.87
C ARG A 69 -11.82 39.67 -28.42
N MET A 70 -12.16 38.39 -28.53
CA MET A 70 -13.45 37.88 -28.06
C MET A 70 -13.42 37.64 -26.55
N VAL A 71 -14.11 38.49 -25.80
CA VAL A 71 -14.23 38.39 -24.34
C VAL A 71 -15.67 38.07 -23.95
N HIS A 72 -15.88 37.45 -22.79
CA HIS A 72 -17.23 37.23 -22.28
C HIS A 72 -17.91 38.58 -22.00
N GLY A 73 -19.09 38.82 -22.58
CA GLY A 73 -19.73 40.15 -22.56
C GLY A 73 -20.11 40.66 -21.16
N TRP A 74 -20.30 39.74 -20.21
CA TRP A 74 -20.50 40.09 -18.81
C TRP A 74 -19.26 40.73 -18.17
N ARG A 75 -18.04 40.37 -18.60
CA ARG A 75 -16.79 40.98 -18.10
C ARG A 75 -16.70 42.45 -18.49
N CYS A 76 -17.19 42.83 -19.66
CA CYS A 76 -17.28 44.24 -20.06
C CYS A 76 -18.30 45.02 -19.23
N THR A 77 -19.37 44.35 -18.79
CA THR A 77 -20.42 45.00 -18.00
C THR A 77 -20.02 45.17 -16.53
N TRP A 78 -19.25 44.20 -16.01
CA TRP A 78 -18.76 44.21 -14.64
C TRP A 78 -17.24 43.98 -14.59
N PRO A 79 -16.43 44.98 -14.97
CA PRO A 79 -14.97 44.84 -15.09
C PRO A 79 -14.26 44.63 -13.74
N ARG A 80 -14.93 44.92 -12.63
CA ARG A 80 -14.41 44.74 -11.26
C ARG A 80 -14.73 43.37 -10.65
N HIS A 81 -15.21 42.41 -11.45
CA HIS A 81 -15.40 41.04 -10.98
C HIS A 81 -14.05 40.35 -10.83
N SER A 82 -13.63 40.13 -9.59
CA SER A 82 -12.31 39.57 -9.24
C SER A 82 -12.29 38.04 -9.12
N ARG A 83 -13.46 37.39 -9.13
CA ARG A 83 -13.57 35.94 -8.93
C ARG A 83 -13.44 35.19 -10.26
N ALA A 84 -12.77 34.03 -10.24
CA ALA A 84 -12.79 33.10 -11.35
C ALA A 84 -14.21 32.56 -11.62
N GLY A 85 -14.50 32.21 -12.87
CA GLY A 85 -15.81 31.71 -13.31
C GLY A 85 -16.88 32.79 -13.51
N TYR A 86 -18.13 32.34 -13.68
CA TYR A 86 -19.27 33.23 -13.92
C TYR A 86 -19.70 33.99 -12.65
N PRO A 87 -20.31 35.18 -12.78
CA PRO A 87 -20.83 35.88 -11.62
C PRO A 87 -21.92 35.07 -10.91
N PRO A 88 -21.92 35.03 -9.57
CA PRO A 88 -22.94 34.32 -8.81
C PRO A 88 -24.33 34.95 -8.93
N VAL A 89 -25.36 34.12 -8.75
CA VAL A 89 -26.75 34.52 -8.64
C VAL A 89 -27.30 34.12 -7.27
N ALA A 90 -27.85 35.09 -6.55
CA ALA A 90 -28.60 34.91 -5.31
C ALA A 90 -30.08 34.76 -5.62
N LEU A 91 -30.67 33.64 -5.21
CA LEU A 91 -32.11 33.43 -5.18
C LEU A 91 -32.65 33.75 -3.78
N VAL A 92 -33.46 34.81 -3.68
CA VAL A 92 -34.13 35.20 -2.44
C VAL A 92 -35.60 34.85 -2.55
N VAL A 93 -36.05 33.82 -1.84
CA VAL A 93 -37.47 33.42 -1.81
C VAL A 93 -38.19 34.09 -0.65
N THR A 94 -39.46 34.46 -0.83
CA THR A 94 -40.28 35.15 0.18
C THR A 94 -41.77 34.83 -0.01
N ASP A 95 -42.59 35.38 0.89
CA ASP A 95 -44.06 35.42 0.81
C ASP A 95 -44.72 34.03 0.90
N ALA A 96 -44.08 33.08 1.58
CA ALA A 96 -44.64 31.77 1.93
C ALA A 96 -44.10 31.28 3.28
N GLY A 97 -44.70 30.23 3.85
CA GLY A 97 -44.23 29.63 5.10
C GLY A 97 -42.85 28.97 4.97
N PRO A 98 -42.05 28.85 6.05
CA PRO A 98 -40.65 28.39 5.99
C PRO A 98 -40.44 27.05 5.29
N VAL A 99 -41.35 26.08 5.52
CA VAL A 99 -41.31 24.75 4.88
C VAL A 99 -41.53 24.86 3.38
N ALA A 100 -42.47 25.71 2.94
CA ALA A 100 -42.74 25.93 1.53
C ALA A 100 -41.57 26.64 0.84
N LEU A 101 -40.93 27.61 1.51
CA LEU A 101 -39.74 28.29 0.99
C LEU A 101 -38.56 27.33 0.84
N ALA A 102 -38.31 26.46 1.84
CA ALA A 102 -37.25 25.46 1.77
C ALA A 102 -37.50 24.46 0.62
N GLY A 103 -38.73 23.90 0.54
CA GLY A 103 -39.11 22.99 -0.55
C GLY A 103 -39.01 23.64 -1.93
N ARG A 104 -39.32 24.94 -2.01
CA ARG A 104 -39.18 25.72 -3.24
C ARG A 104 -37.73 25.94 -3.65
N GLN A 105 -36.84 26.28 -2.71
CA GLN A 105 -35.40 26.38 -2.98
C GLN A 105 -34.85 25.04 -3.48
N GLN A 106 -35.26 23.92 -2.86
CA GLN A 106 -34.87 22.57 -3.25
C GLN A 106 -35.33 22.23 -4.68
N ALA A 107 -36.61 22.43 -4.99
CA ALA A 107 -37.15 22.17 -6.32
C ALA A 107 -36.44 22.97 -7.41
N VAL A 108 -36.12 24.25 -7.13
CA VAL A 108 -35.36 25.08 -8.05
C VAL A 108 -33.92 24.59 -8.20
N ALA A 109 -33.28 24.12 -7.12
CA ALA A 109 -31.95 23.52 -7.18
C ALA A 109 -31.91 22.30 -8.10
N GLU A 110 -32.85 21.37 -7.93
CA GLU A 110 -32.97 20.15 -8.73
C GLU A 110 -33.22 20.45 -10.21
N LEU A 111 -34.18 21.33 -10.51
CA LEU A 111 -34.52 21.72 -11.88
C LEU A 111 -33.43 22.51 -12.60
N SER A 112 -32.49 23.10 -11.86
CA SER A 112 -31.39 23.90 -12.43
C SER A 112 -30.02 23.21 -12.34
N VAL A 113 -29.97 21.92 -12.00
CA VAL A 113 -28.74 21.15 -11.74
C VAL A 113 -27.68 21.33 -12.83
N ASP A 114 -28.07 21.26 -14.10
CA ASP A 114 -27.18 21.41 -15.24
C ASP A 114 -26.48 22.77 -15.29
N CYS A 115 -27.04 23.78 -14.62
CA CYS A 115 -26.50 25.14 -14.60
C CYS A 115 -25.42 25.33 -13.53
N TRP A 116 -25.46 24.59 -12.42
CA TRP A 116 -24.62 24.88 -11.24
C TRP A 116 -23.71 23.73 -10.79
N LEU A 117 -23.99 22.47 -11.18
CA LEU A 117 -23.31 21.26 -10.66
C LEU A 117 -21.84 21.12 -11.08
N GLY A 118 -21.38 21.93 -12.05
CA GLY A 118 -20.04 21.77 -12.63
C GLY A 118 -19.90 20.49 -13.44
N ARG A 119 -18.90 20.45 -14.33
CA ARG A 119 -18.60 19.27 -15.14
C ARG A 119 -17.75 18.30 -14.32
N TRP A 120 -18.12 17.02 -14.27
CA TRP A 120 -17.28 15.99 -13.69
C TRP A 120 -16.08 15.70 -14.60
N CYS A 121 -14.89 15.71 -14.02
CA CYS A 121 -13.62 15.43 -14.65
C CYS A 121 -12.92 14.32 -13.87
N ARG A 122 -12.23 13.43 -14.58
CA ARG A 122 -11.41 12.37 -14.01
C ARG A 122 -10.11 12.28 -14.76
N GLU A 123 -9.08 11.80 -14.10
CA GLU A 123 -7.83 11.45 -14.75
C GLU A 123 -8.00 10.12 -15.48
N VAL A 124 -7.50 10.00 -16.72
CA VAL A 124 -7.75 8.82 -17.57
C VAL A 124 -6.98 7.57 -17.07
N ARG A 125 -5.98 7.76 -16.22
CA ARG A 125 -5.04 6.73 -15.77
C ARG A 125 -5.27 6.23 -14.34
N ASP A 126 -6.17 6.86 -13.59
CA ASP A 126 -6.51 6.41 -12.24
C ASP A 126 -7.64 5.37 -12.38
N ASP A 127 -7.37 4.14 -11.94
CA ASP A 127 -8.35 3.05 -11.93
C ASP A 127 -9.45 3.29 -10.86
N ASN A 128 -9.30 4.34 -10.05
CA ASN A 128 -10.31 4.77 -9.09
C ASN A 128 -11.37 5.68 -9.74
N ASP A 129 -12.64 5.49 -9.33
CA ASP A 129 -13.77 6.33 -9.76
C ASP A 129 -13.75 7.77 -9.17
N ASP A 130 -12.63 8.22 -8.60
CA ASP A 130 -12.49 9.57 -8.03
C ASP A 130 -12.18 10.62 -9.12
N GLY A 131 -12.51 11.87 -8.82
CA GLY A 131 -12.35 12.98 -9.75
C GLY A 131 -12.61 14.33 -9.11
N TRP A 132 -12.75 15.34 -9.97
CA TRP A 132 -13.05 16.70 -9.57
C TRP A 132 -14.13 17.32 -10.44
N ARG A 133 -14.67 18.44 -9.98
CA ARG A 133 -15.64 19.25 -10.70
C ARG A 133 -15.00 20.53 -11.22
N GLU A 134 -15.27 20.83 -12.48
CA GLU A 134 -14.90 22.08 -13.13
C GLU A 134 -16.11 22.99 -13.27
N TYR A 135 -15.93 24.25 -12.88
CA TYR A 135 -17.02 25.23 -12.76
C TYR A 135 -16.91 26.39 -13.76
N ASP A 136 -16.02 26.30 -14.75
CA ASP A 136 -15.77 27.38 -15.74
C ASP A 136 -17.01 27.77 -16.55
N ASP A 137 -17.93 26.83 -16.69
CA ASP A 137 -19.19 26.98 -17.42
C ASP A 137 -20.42 26.75 -16.51
N ALA A 138 -20.23 26.82 -15.20
CA ALA A 138 -21.29 26.72 -14.20
C ALA A 138 -21.62 28.11 -13.62
N VAL A 139 -22.91 28.39 -13.43
CA VAL A 139 -23.38 29.58 -12.75
C VAL A 139 -23.41 29.28 -11.26
N PRO A 140 -22.67 30.03 -10.43
CA PRO A 140 -22.75 29.83 -9.00
C PRO A 140 -24.11 30.31 -8.45
N ILE A 141 -24.94 29.43 -7.88
CA ILE A 141 -26.24 29.80 -7.30
C ILE A 141 -26.23 29.62 -5.79
N VAL A 142 -26.61 30.68 -5.08
CA VAL A 142 -26.83 30.66 -3.62
C VAL A 142 -28.28 31.05 -3.34
N ALA A 143 -28.91 30.39 -2.38
CA ALA A 143 -30.31 30.59 -2.04
C ALA A 143 -30.46 31.01 -0.58
N THR A 144 -31.37 31.94 -0.32
CA THR A 144 -31.76 32.36 1.03
C THR A 144 -33.22 32.81 1.05
N THR A 145 -33.74 33.13 2.24
CA THR A 145 -35.06 33.74 2.40
C THR A 145 -34.91 35.21 2.77
N LEU A 146 -35.95 36.00 2.51
CA LEU A 146 -35.93 37.41 2.90
C LEU A 146 -35.88 37.58 4.43
N GLU A 147 -36.54 36.68 5.17
CA GLU A 147 -36.58 36.66 6.63
C GLU A 147 -35.18 36.42 7.22
N LEU A 148 -34.44 35.43 6.70
CA LEU A 148 -33.07 35.16 7.16
C LEU A 148 -32.13 36.33 6.86
N LEU A 149 -32.31 36.98 5.70
CA LEU A 149 -31.54 38.18 5.37
C LEU A 149 -31.88 39.36 6.29
N ALA A 150 -33.15 39.53 6.66
CA ALA A 150 -33.56 40.59 7.58
C ALA A 150 -33.04 40.35 9.01
N GLU A 151 -33.00 39.08 9.44
CA GLU A 151 -32.56 38.70 10.79
C GLU A 151 -31.04 38.74 10.96
N HIS A 152 -30.28 38.17 10.01
CA HIS A 152 -28.84 37.96 10.17
C HIS A 152 -27.99 38.81 9.21
N GLY A 153 -28.62 39.55 8.30
CA GLY A 153 -27.94 40.32 7.26
C GLY A 153 -27.31 39.45 6.17
N PRO A 154 -26.78 40.07 5.09
CA PRO A 154 -26.20 39.36 3.95
C PRO A 154 -24.82 38.74 4.24
N LEU A 155 -24.16 39.13 5.33
CA LEU A 155 -22.87 38.56 5.75
C LEU A 155 -23.03 37.40 6.74
N GLY A 156 -24.24 37.19 7.28
CA GLY A 156 -24.53 36.07 8.16
C GLY A 156 -24.51 34.72 7.43
N PRO A 157 -24.53 33.60 8.18
CA PRO A 157 -24.51 32.25 7.62
C PRO A 157 -25.89 31.82 7.09
N VAL A 158 -26.44 32.61 6.17
CA VAL A 158 -27.81 32.44 5.65
C VAL A 158 -27.84 31.83 4.26
N TRP A 159 -26.69 31.67 3.60
CA TRP A 159 -26.63 31.29 2.21
C TRP A 159 -26.50 29.79 2.05
N TRP A 160 -27.49 29.18 1.41
CA TRP A 160 -27.40 27.80 0.98
C TRP A 160 -26.87 27.73 -0.44
N ARG A 161 -25.71 27.10 -0.63
CA ARG A 161 -25.14 26.88 -1.94
C ARG A 161 -25.74 25.64 -2.59
N PHE A 162 -26.30 25.75 -3.79
CA PHE A 162 -26.74 24.57 -4.53
C PHE A 162 -25.55 23.62 -4.77
N GLY A 163 -25.74 22.35 -4.43
CA GLY A 163 -24.69 21.32 -4.44
C GLY A 163 -23.83 21.24 -3.18
N ARG A 164 -24.07 22.08 -2.17
CA ARG A 164 -23.36 22.05 -0.87
C ARG A 164 -24.37 21.90 0.25
N SER A 165 -24.04 21.13 1.28
CA SER A 165 -24.87 20.94 2.46
C SER A 165 -24.76 22.14 3.42
N GLY A 166 -25.86 22.46 4.10
CA GLY A 166 -25.90 23.51 5.13
C GLY A 166 -25.93 24.95 4.60
N ARG A 167 -26.15 25.90 5.52
CA ARG A 167 -26.04 27.33 5.25
C ARG A 167 -24.67 27.84 5.69
N HIS A 168 -24.10 28.73 4.90
CA HIS A 168 -22.74 29.27 5.07
C HIS A 168 -22.78 30.79 4.94
N SER A 169 -21.69 31.46 5.32
CA SER A 169 -21.51 32.88 4.96
C SER A 169 -21.48 33.02 3.44
N LEU A 170 -21.70 34.23 2.91
CA LEU A 170 -21.70 34.44 1.46
C LEU A 170 -20.36 34.02 0.82
N ILE A 171 -19.24 34.32 1.48
CA ILE A 171 -17.91 34.04 0.94
C ILE A 171 -17.68 32.53 0.86
N GLU A 172 -17.93 31.80 1.95
CA GLU A 172 -17.82 30.34 2.02
C GLU A 172 -18.79 29.66 1.05
N ALA A 173 -20.06 30.07 1.03
CA ALA A 173 -21.08 29.51 0.14
C ALA A 173 -20.68 29.62 -1.33
N LEU A 174 -19.92 30.66 -1.68
CA LEU A 174 -19.50 30.84 -3.06
C LEU A 174 -18.35 29.91 -3.43
N GLU A 175 -17.52 29.38 -2.52
CA GLU A 175 -16.43 28.45 -2.86
C GLU A 175 -16.91 27.25 -3.68
N ASN A 176 -16.11 26.83 -4.67
CA ASN A 176 -16.43 25.71 -5.54
C ASN A 176 -16.10 24.38 -4.83
N PRO A 177 -17.10 23.52 -4.53
CA PRO A 177 -16.84 22.23 -3.89
C PRO A 177 -16.19 21.24 -4.87
N ASP A 178 -15.45 20.27 -4.35
CA ASP A 178 -14.82 19.17 -5.10
C ASP A 178 -14.02 19.62 -6.33
N ASN A 179 -13.36 20.78 -6.26
CA ASN A 179 -12.56 21.30 -7.36
C ASN A 179 -11.24 20.54 -7.52
N ARG A 180 -10.45 20.92 -8.55
CA ARG A 180 -9.15 20.29 -8.82
C ARG A 180 -8.21 20.31 -7.62
N ALA A 181 -8.11 21.43 -6.91
CA ALA A 181 -7.26 21.53 -5.73
C ALA A 181 -7.70 20.57 -4.61
N ALA A 182 -9.00 20.40 -4.39
CA ALA A 182 -9.51 19.43 -3.43
C ALA A 182 -9.19 17.99 -3.82
N TYR A 183 -9.20 17.67 -5.12
CA TYR A 183 -8.77 16.37 -5.64
C TYR A 183 -7.26 16.17 -5.47
N ASP A 184 -6.43 17.16 -5.81
CA ASP A 184 -4.97 17.07 -5.68
C ASP A 184 -4.57 16.84 -4.20
N LEU A 185 -5.29 17.47 -3.25
CA LEU A 185 -5.10 17.21 -1.82
C LEU A 185 -5.46 15.78 -1.41
N ARG A 186 -6.54 15.20 -1.97
CA ARG A 186 -6.89 13.80 -1.73
C ARG A 186 -5.86 12.85 -2.32
N GLN A 187 -5.34 13.16 -3.52
CA GLN A 187 -4.28 12.34 -4.15
C GLN A 187 -2.98 12.38 -3.35
N ALA A 188 -2.52 13.57 -2.94
CA ALA A 188 -1.34 13.70 -2.09
C ALA A 188 -1.48 12.93 -0.76
N ALA A 189 -2.69 12.89 -0.18
CA ALA A 189 -2.94 12.12 1.03
C ALA A 189 -2.86 10.59 0.78
N ARG A 190 -3.38 10.11 -0.36
CA ARG A 190 -3.26 8.69 -0.76
C ARG A 190 -1.81 8.29 -0.99
N GLU A 191 -1.07 9.11 -1.74
CA GLU A 191 0.36 8.88 -2.01
C GLU A 191 1.18 8.86 -0.72
N ASP A 192 0.91 9.76 0.24
CA ASP A 192 1.60 9.76 1.53
C ASP A 192 1.27 8.51 2.36
N GLU A 193 0.02 8.04 2.35
CA GLU A 193 -0.40 6.81 3.02
C GLU A 193 0.26 5.57 2.40
N GLU A 194 0.27 5.45 1.07
CA GLU A 194 0.96 4.38 0.34
C GLU A 194 2.47 4.39 0.60
N HIS A 195 3.09 5.57 0.54
CA HIS A 195 4.51 5.73 0.80
C HIS A 195 4.86 5.39 2.26
N LYS A 196 4.00 5.73 3.22
CA LYS A 196 4.14 5.35 4.62
C LYS A 196 4.01 3.83 4.79
N ALA A 197 2.99 3.19 4.20
CA ALA A 197 2.81 1.75 4.25
C ALA A 197 3.99 1.00 3.62
N HIS A 198 4.49 1.50 2.49
CA HIS A 198 5.69 0.94 1.85
C HIS A 198 6.91 1.05 2.76
N ARG A 199 7.16 2.21 3.39
CA ARG A 199 8.26 2.37 4.35
C ARG A 199 8.13 1.41 5.53
N GLU A 200 6.95 1.29 6.13
CA GLU A 200 6.72 0.36 7.25
C GLU A 200 6.95 -1.10 6.83
N LEU A 201 6.52 -1.48 5.62
CA LEU A 201 6.80 -2.80 5.05
C LEU A 201 8.31 -3.01 4.89
N MET A 202 9.04 -2.08 4.26
CA MET A 202 10.48 -2.20 4.06
C MET A 202 11.25 -2.26 5.39
N ASP A 203 10.88 -1.43 6.36
CA ASP A 203 11.46 -1.44 7.71
C ASP A 203 11.23 -2.79 8.42
N SER A 204 10.12 -3.48 8.16
CA SER A 204 9.89 -4.83 8.68
C SER A 204 10.84 -5.89 8.07
N LEU A 205 11.45 -5.58 6.94
CA LEU A 205 12.36 -6.44 6.18
C LEU A 205 13.85 -6.10 6.43
N VAL A 206 14.18 -5.40 7.51
CA VAL A 206 15.58 -5.17 7.93
C VAL A 206 16.37 -6.48 8.00
N CYS A 207 17.59 -6.48 7.43
CA CYS A 207 18.47 -7.64 7.46
C CYS A 207 19.00 -7.92 8.87
N ALA A 208 18.78 -9.13 9.39
CA ALA A 208 19.33 -9.58 10.67
C ALA A 208 20.87 -9.78 10.69
N GLY A 209 21.55 -9.63 9.55
CA GLY A 209 23.01 -9.72 9.43
C GLY A 209 23.70 -8.36 9.47
N CYS A 210 23.32 -7.48 8.54
CA CYS A 210 23.96 -6.19 8.32
C CYS A 210 23.11 -4.98 8.73
N GLY A 211 21.81 -5.16 9.00
CA GLY A 211 20.88 -4.07 9.30
C GLY A 211 20.30 -3.34 8.07
N ASP A 212 20.67 -3.75 6.85
CA ASP A 212 20.20 -3.07 5.64
C ASP A 212 18.69 -3.24 5.42
N VAL A 213 18.02 -2.12 5.17
CA VAL A 213 16.61 -2.03 4.76
C VAL A 213 16.56 -2.15 3.23
N PRO A 214 15.77 -3.05 2.65
CA PRO A 214 15.66 -3.15 1.20
C PRO A 214 14.81 -2.01 0.62
N GLU A 215 15.04 -1.66 -0.64
CA GLU A 215 14.20 -0.70 -1.38
C GLU A 215 12.91 -1.35 -1.90
N GLU A 216 12.97 -2.66 -2.19
CA GLU A 216 11.87 -3.47 -2.73
C GLU A 216 11.69 -4.76 -1.90
N GLU A 217 10.49 -5.33 -1.90
CA GLU A 217 10.18 -6.56 -1.15
C GLU A 217 10.98 -7.79 -1.63
N SER A 218 11.23 -7.84 -2.94
CA SER A 218 11.92 -8.95 -3.61
C SER A 218 12.96 -8.42 -4.58
N THR A 219 14.14 -9.03 -4.56
CA THR A 219 15.21 -8.75 -5.55
C THR A 219 15.50 -9.99 -6.38
N TRP A 220 15.92 -9.79 -7.63
CA TRP A 220 16.40 -10.87 -8.48
C TRP A 220 17.89 -11.09 -8.27
N GLU A 221 18.25 -12.26 -7.78
CA GLU A 221 19.62 -12.58 -7.38
C GLU A 221 20.16 -13.78 -8.18
N TYR A 222 21.47 -13.81 -8.41
CA TYR A 222 22.13 -14.95 -9.05
C TYR A 222 22.71 -15.89 -7.99
N GLY A 223 22.21 -17.12 -7.94
CA GLY A 223 22.72 -18.20 -7.08
C GLY A 223 23.37 -19.34 -7.85
N ARG A 224 23.83 -20.37 -7.11
CA ARG A 224 24.50 -21.56 -7.69
C ARG A 224 23.65 -22.34 -8.70
N GLN A 225 22.32 -22.22 -8.63
CA GLN A 225 21.36 -22.89 -9.52
C GLN A 225 20.78 -21.96 -10.60
N GLY A 226 21.29 -20.73 -10.73
CA GLY A 226 20.80 -19.73 -11.66
C GLY A 226 20.14 -18.53 -10.97
N GLN A 227 19.34 -17.80 -11.74
CA GLN A 227 18.62 -16.63 -11.24
C GLN A 227 17.44 -17.07 -10.35
N VAL A 228 17.33 -16.46 -9.18
CA VAL A 228 16.27 -16.72 -8.20
C VAL A 228 15.67 -15.40 -7.73
N GLU A 229 14.36 -15.40 -7.50
CA GLU A 229 13.68 -14.31 -6.82
C GLU A 229 13.89 -14.47 -5.31
N TRP A 230 14.52 -13.48 -4.68
CA TRP A 230 14.79 -13.47 -3.25
C TRP A 230 13.81 -12.53 -2.54
N THR A 231 12.75 -13.11 -2.00
CA THR A 231 11.81 -12.41 -1.13
C THR A 231 12.27 -12.52 0.31
N ARG A 232 12.60 -11.37 0.91
CA ARG A 232 13.02 -11.35 2.31
C ARG A 232 11.81 -11.51 3.22
N ARG A 233 11.97 -12.24 4.33
CA ARG A 233 10.94 -12.35 5.39
C ARG A 233 11.31 -11.45 6.57
N PRO A 234 10.35 -11.00 7.38
CA PRO A 234 10.63 -10.28 8.61
C PRO A 234 11.59 -11.06 9.53
N GLY A 235 12.65 -10.38 9.99
CA GLY A 235 13.75 -11.00 10.76
C GLY A 235 14.70 -11.88 9.94
N GLY A 236 14.54 -11.91 8.61
CA GLY A 236 15.41 -12.65 7.69
C GLY A 236 16.73 -11.95 7.40
N ARG A 237 17.54 -12.58 6.54
CA ARG A 237 18.81 -12.02 6.05
C ARG A 237 18.68 -11.55 4.60
N CYS A 238 19.47 -10.54 4.22
CA CYS A 238 19.69 -10.23 2.82
C CYS A 238 20.38 -11.40 2.11
N TRP A 239 20.31 -11.43 0.77
CA TRP A 239 20.86 -12.51 -0.04
C TRP A 239 22.34 -12.80 0.28
N SER A 240 23.17 -11.76 0.32
CA SER A 240 24.59 -11.89 0.63
C SER A 240 24.84 -12.46 2.04
N CYS A 241 24.21 -11.90 3.07
CA CYS A 241 24.33 -12.42 4.43
C CYS A 241 23.74 -13.84 4.58
N HIS A 242 22.73 -14.20 3.79
CA HIS A 242 22.20 -15.56 3.77
C HIS A 242 23.21 -16.53 3.15
N GLN A 243 23.84 -16.18 2.03
CA GLN A 243 24.89 -16.97 1.41
C GLN A 243 26.07 -17.17 2.36
N GLU A 244 26.61 -16.09 2.93
CA GLU A 244 27.74 -16.17 3.87
C GLU A 244 27.42 -17.02 5.11
N HIS A 245 26.20 -16.94 5.62
CA HIS A 245 25.76 -17.75 6.75
C HIS A 245 25.66 -19.24 6.37
N THR A 246 25.09 -19.54 5.21
CA THR A 246 24.99 -20.92 4.71
C THR A 246 26.38 -21.51 4.45
N GLU A 247 27.27 -20.77 3.80
CA GLU A 247 28.67 -21.19 3.57
C GLU A 247 29.46 -21.37 4.86
N ARG A 248 29.15 -20.61 5.92
CA ARG A 248 29.73 -20.81 7.25
C ARG A 248 29.23 -22.10 7.88
N LEU A 249 27.93 -22.35 7.86
CA LEU A 249 27.35 -23.60 8.38
C LEU A 249 27.85 -24.83 7.62
N GLU A 250 28.01 -24.73 6.30
CA GLU A 250 28.59 -25.81 5.48
C GLU A 250 30.03 -26.10 5.90
N ARG A 251 30.87 -25.07 6.08
CA ARG A 251 32.24 -25.23 6.58
C ARG A 251 32.28 -25.84 7.99
N GLU A 252 31.46 -25.34 8.91
CA GLU A 252 31.37 -25.88 10.27
C GLU A 252 30.92 -27.35 10.28
N ALA A 253 30.00 -27.72 9.39
CA ALA A 253 29.56 -29.11 9.24
C ALA A 253 30.64 -30.01 8.64
N GLU A 254 31.42 -29.50 7.68
CA GLU A 254 32.56 -30.21 7.09
C GLU A 254 33.68 -30.40 8.13
N GLU A 255 34.01 -29.36 8.90
CA GLU A 255 34.96 -29.45 10.02
C GLU A 255 34.49 -30.44 11.09
N GLN A 256 33.20 -30.45 11.44
CA GLN A 256 32.64 -31.43 12.37
C GLN A 256 32.72 -32.87 11.83
N LEU A 257 32.44 -33.06 10.55
CA LEU A 257 32.55 -34.37 9.91
C LEU A 257 34.00 -34.85 9.92
N GLU A 258 34.96 -33.99 9.59
CA GLU A 258 36.38 -34.33 9.60
C GLU A 258 36.90 -34.61 11.02
N ALA A 259 36.43 -33.85 12.02
CA ALA A 259 36.71 -34.12 13.42
C ALA A 259 36.12 -35.47 13.86
N ALA A 260 34.90 -35.81 13.42
CA ALA A 260 34.28 -37.10 13.68
C ALA A 260 35.05 -38.24 13.00
N ARG A 261 35.48 -38.07 11.74
CA ARG A 261 36.35 -39.02 11.01
C ARG A 261 37.64 -39.27 11.78
N THR A 262 38.32 -38.20 12.19
CA THR A 262 39.56 -38.29 12.99
C THR A 262 39.34 -39.00 14.32
N ALA A 263 38.28 -38.65 15.06
CA ALA A 263 37.95 -39.27 16.34
C ALA A 263 37.57 -40.74 16.20
N ASN A 264 36.86 -41.10 15.13
CA ASN A 264 36.45 -42.47 14.83
C ASN A 264 37.62 -43.32 14.35
N ALA A 265 38.56 -42.75 13.59
CA ALA A 265 39.79 -43.42 13.18
C ALA A 265 40.71 -43.74 14.37
N ALA A 266 40.66 -42.93 15.44
CA ALA A 266 41.38 -43.19 16.69
C ALA A 266 40.76 -44.29 17.57
N LEU A 267 39.52 -44.71 17.27
CA LEU A 267 38.87 -45.83 17.96
C LEU A 267 39.30 -47.16 17.34
N ARG A 268 38.97 -48.25 18.05
CA ARG A 268 39.24 -49.62 17.60
C ARG A 268 38.52 -49.88 16.26
N PRO A 269 39.15 -50.59 15.30
CA PRO A 269 38.55 -50.81 13.99
C PRO A 269 37.33 -51.72 14.10
N CYS A 270 36.33 -51.50 13.24
CA CYS A 270 35.12 -52.30 13.16
C CYS A 270 35.43 -53.80 13.24
N TRP A 271 34.75 -54.51 14.14
CA TRP A 271 34.98 -55.94 14.35
C TRP A 271 34.82 -56.76 13.07
N THR A 272 33.80 -56.45 12.26
CA THR A 272 33.40 -57.24 11.10
C THR A 272 34.22 -56.93 9.85
N CYS A 273 34.34 -55.66 9.46
CA CYS A 273 35.04 -55.28 8.23
C CYS A 273 36.50 -54.85 8.43
N ARG A 274 36.95 -54.69 9.69
CA ARG A 274 38.27 -54.16 10.06
C ARG A 274 38.55 -52.72 9.58
N GLY A 275 37.55 -52.02 9.03
CA GLY A 275 37.63 -50.61 8.65
C GLY A 275 37.37 -49.66 9.84
N SER A 276 37.30 -48.36 9.56
CA SER A 276 36.94 -47.34 10.56
C SER A 276 35.61 -47.66 11.23
N ILE A 277 35.53 -47.47 12.56
CA ILE A 277 34.27 -47.64 13.28
C ILE A 277 33.23 -46.59 12.87
N GLY A 278 33.68 -45.45 12.33
CA GLY A 278 32.85 -44.40 11.76
C GLY A 278 32.07 -44.82 10.51
N GLY A 279 32.41 -45.96 9.89
CA GLY A 279 31.90 -46.34 8.59
C GLY A 279 32.85 -45.96 7.46
N LYS A 280 32.42 -46.24 6.23
CA LYS A 280 33.18 -45.90 5.03
C LYS A 280 33.01 -44.41 4.73
N GLU A 281 34.11 -43.75 4.41
CA GLU A 281 34.14 -42.35 3.98
C GLU A 281 33.18 -42.12 2.79
N ASP A 282 32.41 -41.04 2.86
CA ASP A 282 31.41 -40.61 1.88
C ASP A 282 30.25 -41.60 1.67
N SER A 283 30.16 -42.63 2.52
CA SER A 283 28.98 -43.49 2.53
C SER A 283 27.79 -42.76 3.15
N LYS A 284 26.57 -43.07 2.70
CA LYS A 284 25.33 -42.54 3.31
C LYS A 284 25.18 -42.91 4.79
N LEU A 285 25.93 -43.92 5.23
CA LEU A 285 25.90 -44.47 6.59
C LEU A 285 27.12 -44.06 7.40
N GLU A 286 27.93 -43.13 6.90
CA GLU A 286 29.05 -42.56 7.63
C GLU A 286 28.54 -41.82 8.87
N LEU A 287 29.17 -42.09 10.01
CA LEU A 287 28.89 -41.39 11.26
C LEU A 287 29.43 -39.98 11.17
N ARG A 288 28.51 -39.01 11.23
CA ARG A 288 28.81 -37.57 11.31
C ARG A 288 29.22 -37.11 12.70
N GLU A 289 29.14 -38.00 13.68
CA GLU A 289 29.51 -37.76 15.07
C GLU A 289 30.49 -38.83 15.54
N LYS A 290 31.09 -38.59 16.71
CA LYS A 290 31.98 -39.56 17.34
C LYS A 290 31.19 -40.81 17.77
N ALA A 291 31.64 -41.97 17.30
CA ALA A 291 31.13 -43.28 17.71
C ALA A 291 31.37 -43.51 19.20
N ARG A 292 30.51 -44.30 19.83
CA ARG A 292 30.70 -44.65 21.25
C ARG A 292 31.92 -45.58 21.38
N PRO A 293 32.72 -45.46 22.46
CA PRO A 293 33.90 -46.31 22.64
C PRO A 293 33.60 -47.82 22.68
N ASP A 294 32.38 -48.20 23.11
CA ASP A 294 31.90 -49.58 23.21
C ASP A 294 31.25 -50.10 21.92
N GLN A 295 31.16 -49.27 20.88
CA GLN A 295 30.56 -49.66 19.60
C GLN A 295 31.46 -50.66 18.87
N LEU A 296 30.96 -51.89 18.67
CA LEU A 296 31.74 -52.99 18.08
C LEU A 296 31.82 -52.95 16.56
N GLU A 297 30.87 -52.29 15.90
CA GLU A 297 30.77 -52.26 14.44
C GLU A 297 30.42 -50.91 13.86
N CYS A 298 30.88 -50.70 12.64
CA CYS A 298 30.45 -49.57 11.83
C CYS A 298 28.98 -49.72 11.40
N PRO A 299 28.29 -48.61 11.10
CA PRO A 299 26.86 -48.64 10.73
C PRO A 299 26.53 -49.55 9.54
N GLU A 300 27.42 -49.62 8.54
CA GLU A 300 27.26 -50.52 7.38
C GLU A 300 27.21 -51.99 7.81
N CYS A 301 28.09 -52.41 8.70
CA CYS A 301 28.14 -53.80 9.18
C CYS A 301 26.94 -54.13 10.08
N VAL A 302 26.49 -53.17 10.91
CA VAL A 302 25.26 -53.31 11.70
C VAL A 302 24.05 -53.50 10.80
N GLN A 303 23.90 -52.66 9.77
CA GLN A 303 22.78 -52.77 8.84
C GLN A 303 22.84 -54.06 8.01
N ALA A 304 24.03 -54.43 7.52
CA ALA A 304 24.23 -55.69 6.79
C ALA A 304 23.94 -56.92 7.66
N ARG A 305 24.19 -56.84 8.97
CA ARG A 305 23.81 -57.91 9.90
C ARG A 305 22.29 -57.96 10.09
N ALA A 306 21.66 -56.82 10.35
CA ALA A 306 20.22 -56.73 10.55
C ALA A 306 19.47 -57.26 9.31
N ALA A 307 19.92 -56.91 8.11
CA ALA A 307 19.34 -57.40 6.85
C ALA A 307 19.48 -58.93 6.65
N LYS A 308 20.36 -59.59 7.41
CA LYS A 308 20.58 -61.04 7.39
C LYS A 308 20.01 -61.76 8.62
N ASP A 309 19.28 -61.05 9.49
CA ASP A 309 18.68 -61.58 10.72
C ASP A 309 19.65 -62.35 11.63
N LEU A 310 20.94 -61.96 11.67
CA LEU A 310 21.96 -62.72 12.41
C LEU A 310 21.98 -62.45 13.93
N GLY A 311 21.02 -61.68 14.46
CA GLY A 311 20.94 -61.32 15.88
C GLY A 311 22.06 -60.37 16.38
N PRO A 312 22.22 -60.19 17.71
CA PRO A 312 23.30 -59.37 18.28
C PRO A 312 24.70 -59.93 17.97
N LEU A 313 25.70 -59.05 17.81
CA LEU A 313 27.09 -59.49 17.68
C LEU A 313 27.55 -60.17 18.96
N MET A 314 27.95 -61.43 18.86
CA MET A 314 28.59 -62.16 19.95
C MET A 314 30.09 -62.24 19.72
N LEU A 315 30.87 -61.66 20.63
CA LEU A 315 32.33 -61.73 20.57
C LEU A 315 32.83 -63.12 21.02
N PRO A 316 33.82 -63.72 20.33
CA PRO A 316 34.37 -65.02 20.70
C PRO A 316 35.13 -64.93 22.03
N ALA A 317 34.86 -65.87 22.94
CA ALA A 317 35.54 -65.93 24.22
C ALA A 317 37.06 -66.15 24.01
N PRO A 318 37.91 -65.41 24.74
CA PRO A 318 39.34 -65.68 24.76
C PRO A 318 39.63 -67.12 25.15
N THR A 319 40.48 -67.78 24.36
CA THR A 319 40.96 -69.13 24.65
C THR A 319 41.88 -69.11 25.87
N LYS A 320 42.03 -70.27 26.54
CA LYS A 320 43.00 -70.40 27.65
C LYS A 320 44.42 -69.98 27.24
N ARG A 321 44.81 -70.26 25.99
CA ARG A 321 46.14 -69.89 25.46
C ARG A 321 46.28 -68.38 25.31
N GLU A 322 45.27 -67.69 24.78
CA GLU A 322 45.28 -66.22 24.70
C GLU A 322 45.27 -65.59 26.09
N LEU A 323 44.49 -66.11 27.03
CA LEU A 323 44.45 -65.60 28.42
C LEU A 323 45.80 -65.75 29.12
N VAL A 324 46.50 -66.87 28.93
CA VAL A 324 47.83 -67.09 29.49
C VAL A 324 48.87 -66.19 28.80
N ALA A 325 48.79 -66.01 27.49
CA ALA A 325 49.67 -65.11 26.76
C ALA A 325 49.52 -63.65 27.21
N ALA A 326 48.28 -63.21 27.48
CA ALA A 326 47.97 -61.87 27.97
C ALA A 326 48.55 -61.55 29.37
N LEU A 327 48.89 -62.59 30.16
CA LEU A 327 49.58 -62.40 31.45
C LEU A 327 51.06 -62.06 31.28
N VAL A 328 51.63 -62.36 30.11
CA VAL A 328 53.06 -62.20 29.81
C VAL A 328 53.31 -60.98 28.93
N SER A 329 52.39 -60.67 28.02
CA SER A 329 52.49 -59.52 27.11
C SER A 329 51.12 -58.95 26.78
N THR A 330 51.04 -57.63 26.57
CA THR A 330 49.83 -56.97 26.09
C THR A 330 49.38 -57.59 24.77
N PRO A 331 48.12 -58.06 24.65
CA PRO A 331 47.63 -58.63 23.40
C PRO A 331 47.57 -57.62 22.27
N ASP A 332 47.95 -58.03 21.06
CA ASP A 332 47.81 -57.24 19.82
C ASP A 332 46.35 -57.13 19.33
N ASP A 333 45.41 -57.80 20.00
CA ASP A 333 43.98 -57.75 19.67
C ASP A 333 43.37 -56.43 20.20
N PRO A 334 42.99 -55.49 19.32
CA PRO A 334 42.40 -54.23 19.74
C PRO A 334 41.04 -54.41 20.41
N TRP A 335 40.46 -55.61 20.46
CA TRP A 335 39.18 -55.91 21.12
C TRP A 335 39.34 -56.80 22.37
N TRP A 336 40.57 -56.95 22.87
CA TRP A 336 40.86 -57.88 23.97
C TRP A 336 39.99 -57.66 25.22
N GLU A 337 39.90 -56.43 25.70
CA GLU A 337 39.18 -56.09 26.93
C GLU A 337 37.68 -56.36 26.82
N GLU A 338 37.07 -55.99 25.69
CA GLU A 338 35.65 -56.22 25.38
C GLU A 338 35.37 -57.70 25.17
N ARG A 339 36.27 -58.47 24.53
CA ARG A 339 36.15 -59.94 24.42
C ARG A 339 36.19 -60.59 25.80
N VAL A 340 37.08 -60.16 26.69
CA VAL A 340 37.16 -60.65 28.07
C VAL A 340 35.89 -60.30 28.85
N LEU A 341 35.41 -59.06 28.75
CA LEU A 341 34.19 -58.60 29.43
C LEU A 341 32.95 -59.32 28.89
N HIS A 342 32.81 -59.42 27.57
CA HIS A 342 31.72 -60.12 26.91
C HIS A 342 31.68 -61.60 27.30
N ALA A 343 32.83 -62.27 27.37
CA ALA A 343 32.92 -63.67 27.83
C ALA A 343 32.51 -63.84 29.30
N LYS A 344 32.71 -62.83 30.16
CA LYS A 344 32.21 -62.84 31.55
C LYS A 344 30.70 -62.67 31.63
N LEU A 345 30.14 -61.79 30.80
CA LEU A 345 28.69 -61.51 30.78
C LEU A 345 27.89 -62.62 30.08
N PHE A 346 28.49 -63.26 29.07
CA PHE A 346 27.88 -64.32 28.27
C PHE A 346 28.79 -65.56 28.25
N PRO A 347 28.89 -66.31 29.37
CA PRO A 347 29.72 -67.50 29.42
C PRO A 347 29.23 -68.51 28.36
N PRO A 348 30.15 -69.14 27.61
CA PRO A 348 29.78 -70.17 26.65
C PRO A 348 28.99 -71.26 27.37
N LYS A 349 27.79 -71.58 26.86
CA LYS A 349 27.03 -72.73 27.37
C LYS A 349 27.95 -73.94 27.36
N ALA A 350 28.18 -74.54 28.53
CA ALA A 350 28.96 -75.75 28.63
C ALA A 350 28.36 -76.77 27.66
N ARG A 351 29.16 -77.21 26.67
CA ARG A 351 28.79 -78.36 25.85
C ARG A 351 28.71 -79.56 26.79
N VAL A 352 27.49 -80.00 27.07
CA VAL A 352 27.20 -81.31 27.68
C VAL A 352 27.52 -82.40 26.68
#